data_AF-A0A351ER40-F1
#
_entry.id   AF-A0A351ER40-F1
#
_cell.length_a   1.000
_cell.length_b   1.000
_cell.length_c   1.000
_cell.angle_alpha   90.00
_cell.angle_beta   90.00
_cell.angle_gamma   90.00
#
_symmetry.space_group_name_H-M   'P 1'
#
loop_
_entity.id
_entity.type
_entity.pdbx_description
1 polymer ?
#
loop_
_entity_poly.entity_id
_entity_poly.type
_entity_poly.pdbx_seq_one_letter_code
_entity_poly.pdbx_strand_id
1 'polypeptide(L)'
;EVRASGLWTDIGVQTPLDHMTVDIEAFSVALDDPEDVFAGAYGFRTALGCELEWETDGAVIAGSATHSFEVPCIVHGELLLDEQTIEVDGWGWRSHRWGSPTTVDRTTLRGRSIDGSWFHDDHEDRAATMRVVGAGPVPAPELDARLDQFFAAGDNGDMAWIRRIRGLL
;
A
#
# COMPACT_ATOMS: atom_id res chain seq x y z
N GLU A 1 -6.67 -8.73 -15.25
CA GLU A 1 -7.33 -7.63 -15.96
C GLU A 1 -8.79 -7.44 -15.54
N VAL A 2 -9.19 -6.18 -15.32
CA VAL A 2 -10.58 -5.71 -15.21
C VAL A 2 -10.78 -4.57 -16.22
N ARG A 3 -11.88 -4.59 -16.97
CA ARG A 3 -12.18 -3.57 -17.98
C ARG A 3 -13.66 -3.19 -18.00
N ALA A 4 -13.93 -1.89 -17.99
CA ALA A 4 -15.25 -1.29 -18.07
C ALA A 4 -15.19 0.12 -18.68
N SER A 5 -16.33 0.78 -18.86
CA SER A 5 -16.36 2.17 -19.33
C SER A 5 -15.66 3.10 -18.32
N GLY A 6 -14.56 3.72 -18.74
CA GLY A 6 -13.77 4.62 -17.88
C GLY A 6 -12.90 3.93 -16.83
N LEU A 7 -12.70 2.60 -16.94
CA LEU A 7 -11.80 1.83 -16.08
C LEU A 7 -11.12 0.72 -16.89
N TRP A 8 -9.80 0.73 -16.86
CA TRP A 8 -8.98 -0.42 -17.17
C TRP A 8 -7.93 -0.58 -16.06
N THR A 9 -7.69 -1.81 -15.65
CA THR A 9 -6.58 -2.13 -14.75
C THR A 9 -6.11 -3.56 -14.97
N ASP A 10 -4.80 -3.75 -14.85
CA ASP A 10 -4.21 -5.07 -14.80
C ASP A 10 -3.16 -5.18 -13.69
N ILE A 11 -3.04 -6.39 -13.15
CA ILE A 11 -1.98 -6.74 -12.21
C ILE A 11 -1.27 -7.95 -12.82
N GLY A 12 -0.08 -7.71 -13.36
CA GLY A 12 0.70 -8.70 -14.07
C GLY A 12 1.70 -9.39 -13.15
N VAL A 13 1.76 -10.72 -13.19
CA VAL A 13 2.89 -11.49 -12.64
C VAL A 13 3.84 -11.80 -13.79
N GLN A 14 4.86 -10.96 -13.96
CA GLN A 14 5.83 -11.11 -15.05
C GLN A 14 6.77 -12.29 -14.78
N THR A 15 7.30 -12.36 -13.55
CA THR A 15 8.06 -13.51 -13.05
C THR A 15 7.62 -13.81 -11.61
N PRO A 16 7.16 -15.05 -11.31
CA PRO A 16 6.66 -15.39 -9.97
C PRO A 16 7.65 -15.06 -8.86
N LEU A 17 7.16 -14.34 -7.84
CA LEU A 17 7.93 -13.88 -6.67
C LEU A 17 9.11 -12.94 -6.97
N ASP A 18 9.23 -12.46 -8.20
CA ASP A 18 10.37 -11.64 -8.63
C ASP A 18 9.86 -10.30 -9.18
N HIS A 19 9.12 -10.33 -10.29
CA HIS A 19 8.67 -9.13 -10.99
C HIS A 19 7.14 -9.13 -11.17
N MET A 20 6.50 -8.04 -10.74
CA MET A 20 5.07 -7.79 -10.94
C MET A 20 4.82 -6.36 -11.43
N THR A 21 3.76 -6.17 -12.21
CA THR A 21 3.30 -4.85 -12.69
C THR A 21 1.90 -4.53 -12.16
N VAL A 22 1.62 -3.25 -11.99
CA VAL A 22 0.26 -2.73 -11.76
C VAL A 22 0.03 -1.58 -12.72
N ASP A 23 -0.96 -1.77 -13.58
CA ASP A 23 -1.30 -0.84 -14.64
C ASP A 23 -2.74 -0.38 -14.45
N ILE A 24 -2.97 0.93 -14.54
CA ILE A 24 -4.28 1.56 -14.35
C ILE A 24 -4.48 2.62 -15.42
N GLU A 25 -5.66 2.63 -16.05
CA GLU A 25 -6.19 3.74 -16.84
C GLU A 25 -7.64 3.97 -16.42
N ALA A 26 -7.89 4.98 -15.60
CA ALA A 26 -9.19 5.16 -14.97
C ALA A 26 -9.54 6.64 -14.69
N PHE A 27 -10.73 6.84 -14.16
CA PHE A 27 -11.11 8.07 -13.49
C PHE A 27 -11.34 7.80 -12.00
N SER A 28 -10.60 8.52 -11.16
CA SER A 28 -10.72 8.52 -9.71
C SER A 28 -11.58 9.69 -9.24
N VAL A 29 -11.74 9.83 -7.91
CA VAL A 29 -12.41 10.97 -7.28
C VAL A 29 -11.44 11.63 -6.30
N ALA A 30 -11.09 12.88 -6.55
CA ALA A 30 -10.37 13.72 -5.59
C ALA A 30 -11.34 14.21 -4.50
N LEU A 31 -10.98 13.95 -3.24
CA LEU A 31 -11.76 14.30 -2.06
C LEU A 31 -11.05 15.42 -1.28
N ASP A 32 -11.83 16.33 -0.69
CA ASP A 32 -11.31 17.39 0.18
C ASP A 32 -10.85 16.80 1.53
N ASP A 33 -11.63 15.87 2.09
CA ASP A 33 -11.26 15.06 3.25
C ASP A 33 -11.14 13.58 2.84
N PRO A 34 -9.99 12.92 3.07
CA PRO A 34 -9.84 11.48 2.80
C PRO A 34 -10.90 10.59 3.47
N GLU A 35 -11.46 10.98 4.63
CA GLU A 35 -12.51 10.21 5.31
C GLU A 35 -13.83 10.16 4.54
N ASP A 36 -14.06 11.07 3.58
CA ASP A 36 -15.26 11.09 2.74
C ASP A 36 -15.36 9.85 1.84
N VAL A 37 -14.28 9.06 1.73
CA VAL A 37 -14.31 7.73 1.09
C VAL A 37 -15.36 6.80 1.73
N PHE A 38 -15.63 6.97 3.03
CA PHE A 38 -16.66 6.22 3.75
C PHE A 38 -18.05 6.85 3.69
N ALA A 39 -18.15 8.08 3.17
CA ALA A 39 -19.39 8.85 3.05
C ALA A 39 -19.91 8.90 1.60
N GLY A 40 -19.57 7.90 0.79
CA GLY A 40 -19.99 7.79 -0.61
C GLY A 40 -19.00 8.36 -1.62
N ALA A 41 -17.86 8.92 -1.18
CA ALA A 41 -16.77 9.40 -2.02
C ALA A 41 -17.22 10.42 -3.09
N TYR A 42 -18.01 11.41 -2.68
CA TYR A 42 -18.42 12.51 -3.55
C TYR A 42 -17.33 13.57 -3.65
N GLY A 43 -16.85 13.83 -4.87
CA GLY A 43 -15.77 14.80 -5.09
C GLY A 43 -15.55 15.09 -6.58
N PHE A 44 -14.35 15.53 -6.93
CA PHE A 44 -14.01 15.89 -8.30
C PHE A 44 -13.52 14.66 -9.08
N ARG A 45 -14.11 14.41 -10.25
CA ARG A 45 -13.65 13.35 -11.13
C ARG A 45 -12.28 13.71 -11.70
N THR A 46 -11.29 12.86 -11.44
CA THR A 46 -9.87 13.11 -11.75
C THR A 46 -9.31 11.97 -12.59
N ALA A 47 -8.56 12.28 -13.65
CA ALA A 47 -7.89 11.23 -14.42
C ALA A 47 -6.81 10.55 -13.56
N LEU A 48 -6.78 9.22 -13.56
CA LEU A 48 -5.80 8.42 -12.85
C LEU A 48 -5.20 7.41 -13.81
N GLY A 49 -3.88 7.45 -13.95
CA GLY A 49 -3.12 6.42 -14.64
C GLY A 49 -1.97 5.93 -13.77
N CYS A 50 -1.55 4.69 -13.95
CA CYS A 50 -0.23 4.27 -13.50
C CYS A 50 0.30 3.15 -14.38
N GLU A 51 1.62 3.12 -14.50
CA GLU A 51 2.39 1.99 -15.00
C GLU A 51 3.52 1.82 -13.98
N LEU A 52 3.34 0.88 -13.06
CA LEU A 52 4.27 0.67 -11.97
C LEU A 52 4.76 -0.77 -11.96
N GLU A 53 6.03 -0.94 -11.70
CA GLU A 53 6.70 -2.23 -11.63
C GLU A 53 7.38 -2.39 -10.27
N TRP A 54 7.25 -3.61 -9.73
CA TRP A 54 7.86 -4.03 -8.48
C TRP A 54 8.87 -5.12 -8.80
N GLU A 55 10.10 -4.93 -8.36
CA GLU A 55 11.15 -5.94 -8.40
C GLU A 55 11.49 -6.39 -6.98
N THR A 56 11.59 -7.70 -6.75
CA THR A 56 11.95 -8.24 -5.44
C THR A 56 13.35 -7.79 -5.04
N ASP A 57 13.46 -7.17 -3.86
CA ASP A 57 14.73 -6.81 -3.23
C ASP A 57 14.74 -7.34 -1.80
N GLY A 58 15.01 -8.63 -1.64
CA GLY A 58 15.09 -9.28 -0.33
C GLY A 58 14.35 -10.63 -0.27
N ALA A 59 14.24 -11.18 0.94
CA ALA A 59 13.62 -12.49 1.14
C ALA A 59 12.09 -12.40 1.12
N VAL A 60 11.45 -13.43 0.56
CA VAL A 60 10.03 -13.69 0.79
C VAL A 60 9.86 -14.17 2.23
N ILE A 61 9.05 -13.46 3.00
CA ILE A 61 8.82 -13.75 4.42
C ILE A 61 7.36 -14.15 4.66
N ALA A 62 7.10 -14.87 5.74
CA ALA A 62 5.74 -15.10 6.20
C ALA A 62 5.09 -13.75 6.55
N GLY A 63 3.84 -13.55 6.13
CA GLY A 63 3.10 -12.33 6.47
C GLY A 63 2.38 -12.44 7.81
N SER A 64 1.68 -11.35 8.16
CA SER A 64 0.91 -11.23 9.40
C SER A 64 -0.23 -12.24 9.57
N ALA A 65 -0.69 -12.89 8.49
CA ALA A 65 -1.75 -13.90 8.52
C ALA A 65 -1.18 -15.31 8.31
N THR A 66 -1.83 -16.33 8.89
CA THR A 66 -1.44 -17.76 8.76
C THR A 66 -1.24 -18.22 7.31
N HIS A 67 -1.99 -17.62 6.38
CA HIS A 67 -2.00 -17.94 4.96
C HIS A 67 -1.58 -16.71 4.16
N SER A 68 -0.33 -16.30 4.35
CA SER A 68 0.21 -15.12 3.69
C SER A 68 1.72 -15.12 3.54
N PHE A 69 2.20 -14.30 2.60
CA PHE A 69 3.59 -13.92 2.47
C PHE A 69 3.72 -12.44 2.10
N GLU A 70 4.87 -11.86 2.45
CA GLU A 70 5.25 -10.49 2.09
C GLU A 70 6.63 -10.47 1.44
N VAL A 71 6.84 -9.51 0.55
CA VAL A 71 8.05 -9.39 -0.26
C VAL A 71 8.47 -7.92 -0.32
N PRO A 72 9.67 -7.56 0.17
CA PRO A 72 10.24 -6.24 -0.03
C PRO A 72 10.59 -6.02 -1.52
N CYS A 73 10.38 -4.81 -2.01
CA CYS A 73 10.56 -4.50 -3.43
C CYS A 73 11.14 -3.11 -3.68
N ILE A 74 11.91 -2.97 -4.75
CA ILE A 74 12.10 -1.68 -5.41
C ILE A 74 10.92 -1.43 -6.35
N VAL A 75 10.50 -0.17 -6.45
CA VAL A 75 9.34 0.24 -7.23
C VAL A 75 9.76 1.33 -8.21
N HIS A 76 9.46 1.10 -9.48
CA HIS A 76 9.74 2.03 -10.57
C HIS A 76 8.47 2.30 -11.39
N GLY A 77 8.48 3.40 -12.14
CA GLY A 77 7.46 3.73 -13.13
C GLY A 77 6.82 5.09 -12.88
N GLU A 78 5.59 5.26 -13.35
CA GLU A 78 4.92 6.55 -13.35
C GLU A 78 3.52 6.47 -12.74
N LEU A 79 3.17 7.50 -11.96
CA LEU A 79 1.81 7.79 -11.51
C LEU A 79 1.31 9.05 -12.22
N LEU A 80 0.20 8.93 -12.94
CA LEU A 80 -0.45 10.03 -13.63
C LEU A 80 -1.68 10.47 -12.84
N LEU A 81 -1.71 11.73 -12.41
CA LEU A 81 -2.81 12.35 -11.69
C LEU A 81 -3.22 13.63 -12.41
N ASP A 82 -4.36 13.58 -13.09
CA ASP A 82 -4.84 14.67 -13.96
C ASP A 82 -3.78 15.05 -15.01
N GLU A 83 -3.26 16.28 -14.98
CA GLU A 83 -2.19 16.77 -15.87
C GLU A 83 -0.78 16.50 -15.31
N GLN A 84 -0.66 15.90 -14.12
CA GLN A 84 0.63 15.65 -13.46
C GLN A 84 1.13 14.24 -13.75
N THR A 85 2.42 14.15 -14.09
CA THR A 85 3.18 12.89 -14.08
C THR A 85 4.14 12.92 -12.89
N ILE A 86 4.08 11.89 -12.06
CA ILE A 86 4.95 11.68 -10.91
C ILE A 86 5.79 10.44 -11.20
N GLU A 87 7.09 10.66 -11.40
CA GLU A 87 8.08 9.59 -11.46
C GLU A 87 8.19 8.91 -10.10
N VAL A 88 8.09 7.59 -10.10
CA VAL A 88 8.30 6.75 -8.93
C VAL A 88 9.63 6.04 -9.12
N ASP A 89 10.58 6.37 -8.25
CA ASP A 89 11.82 5.63 -8.06
C ASP A 89 12.04 5.48 -6.56
N GLY A 90 11.68 4.32 -6.03
CA GLY A 90 11.59 4.14 -4.60
C GLY A 90 11.45 2.68 -4.19
N TRP A 91 10.80 2.46 -3.06
CA TRP A 91 10.69 1.15 -2.46
C TRP A 91 9.31 0.91 -1.88
N GLY A 92 8.93 -0.36 -1.79
CA GLY A 92 7.62 -0.78 -1.34
C GLY A 92 7.62 -2.24 -0.90
N TRP A 93 6.41 -2.77 -0.74
CA TRP A 93 6.19 -4.14 -0.30
C TRP A 93 5.00 -4.73 -1.06
N ARG A 94 5.16 -5.95 -1.54
CA ARG A 94 4.04 -6.77 -2.01
C ARG A 94 3.61 -7.70 -0.88
N SER A 95 2.30 -7.92 -0.78
CA SER A 95 1.75 -8.86 0.18
C SER A 95 0.64 -9.66 -0.46
N HIS A 96 0.66 -10.97 -0.28
CA HIS A 96 -0.41 -11.86 -0.72
C HIS A 96 -0.97 -12.61 0.48
N ARG A 97 -2.29 -12.66 0.58
CA ARG A 97 -3.02 -13.33 1.67
C ARG A 97 -4.19 -14.10 1.07
N TRP A 98 -4.51 -15.25 1.63
CA TRP A 98 -5.67 -16.04 1.22
C TRP A 98 -6.37 -16.66 2.44
N GLY A 99 -7.62 -17.07 2.27
CA GLY A 99 -8.49 -17.51 3.37
C GLY A 99 -9.27 -16.36 4.01
N SER A 100 -9.88 -16.63 5.16
CA SER A 100 -10.72 -15.66 5.86
C SER A 100 -9.87 -14.74 6.72
N PRO A 101 -9.93 -13.41 6.52
CA PRO A 101 -9.13 -12.47 7.30
C PRO A 101 -9.65 -12.34 8.73
N THR A 102 -8.74 -12.11 9.66
CA THR A 102 -9.00 -11.57 10.98
C THR A 102 -8.59 -10.10 11.05
N THR A 103 -8.96 -9.40 12.12
CA THR A 103 -8.52 -8.03 12.33
C THR A 103 -7.00 -7.93 12.57
N VAL A 104 -6.40 -8.92 13.24
CA VAL A 104 -4.95 -8.99 13.48
C VAL A 104 -4.18 -9.17 12.17
N ASP A 105 -4.75 -9.90 11.20
CA ASP A 105 -4.12 -10.15 9.89
C ASP A 105 -3.84 -8.87 9.08
N ARG A 106 -4.49 -7.75 9.44
CA ARG A 106 -4.35 -6.47 8.73
C ARG A 106 -3.42 -5.47 9.42
N THR A 107 -2.91 -5.77 10.61
CA THR A 107 -1.93 -4.91 11.29
C THR A 107 -0.52 -5.28 10.83
N THR A 108 0.23 -4.32 10.32
CA THR A 108 1.59 -4.54 9.80
C THR A 108 2.46 -3.31 10.02
N LEU A 109 3.74 -3.52 10.34
CA LEU A 109 4.79 -2.51 10.30
C LEU A 109 5.94 -3.06 9.46
N ARG A 110 6.18 -2.46 8.29
CA ARG A 110 7.25 -2.89 7.40
C ARG A 110 7.90 -1.70 6.72
N GLY A 111 9.20 -1.76 6.55
CA GLY A 111 9.94 -0.59 6.13
C GLY A 111 11.35 -0.88 5.69
N ARG A 112 12.06 0.22 5.47
CA ARG A 112 13.45 0.24 5.03
C ARG A 112 14.23 1.20 5.91
N SER A 113 15.31 0.72 6.50
CA SER A 113 16.19 1.55 7.31
C SER A 113 17.02 2.48 6.43
N ILE A 114 17.60 3.50 7.05
CA ILE A 114 18.44 4.48 6.34
C ILE A 114 19.67 3.84 5.66
N ASP A 115 20.13 2.69 6.17
CA ASP A 115 21.23 1.91 5.59
C ASP A 115 20.79 0.96 4.46
N GLY A 116 19.50 0.97 4.11
CA GLY A 116 18.92 0.16 3.04
C GLY A 116 18.39 -1.20 3.49
N SER A 117 18.56 -1.59 4.75
CA SER A 117 18.07 -2.88 5.27
C SER A 117 16.55 -2.93 5.36
N TRP A 118 15.98 -4.09 5.09
CA TRP A 118 14.53 -4.33 5.21
C TRP A 118 14.17 -4.76 6.63
N PHE A 119 13.06 -4.23 7.14
CA PHE A 119 12.48 -4.68 8.40
C PHE A 119 10.98 -4.94 8.27
N HIS A 120 10.50 -5.96 8.98
CA HIS A 120 9.11 -6.35 9.11
C HIS A 120 8.91 -6.68 10.58
N ASP A 121 8.35 -5.74 11.32
CA ASP A 121 8.23 -5.82 12.76
C ASP A 121 6.77 -6.10 13.14
N ASP A 122 6.58 -7.04 14.08
CA ASP A 122 5.26 -7.27 14.67
C ASP A 122 4.99 -6.32 15.86
N HIS A 123 5.96 -5.46 16.20
CA HIS A 123 6.01 -4.71 17.46
C HIS A 123 5.73 -3.22 17.25
N GLU A 124 4.83 -2.66 18.07
CA GLU A 124 4.43 -1.26 17.97
C GLU A 124 5.50 -0.26 18.44
N ASP A 125 6.52 -0.70 19.19
CA ASP A 125 7.52 0.18 19.81
C ASP A 125 8.22 1.08 18.78
N ARG A 126 8.57 0.52 17.61
CA ARG A 126 9.15 1.30 16.52
C ARG A 126 8.14 2.33 16.01
N ALA A 127 6.92 1.89 15.67
CA ALA A 127 5.87 2.77 15.17
C ALA A 127 5.54 3.93 16.12
N ALA A 128 5.60 3.70 17.44
CA ALA A 128 5.33 4.70 18.46
C ALA A 128 6.29 5.90 18.41
N THR A 129 7.49 5.73 17.85
CA THR A 129 8.50 6.79 17.72
C THR A 129 8.53 7.46 16.34
N MET A 130 7.74 6.98 15.37
CA MET A 130 7.79 7.48 14.00
C MET A 130 6.75 8.57 13.76
N ARG A 131 7.15 9.61 13.01
CA ARG A 131 6.26 10.69 12.57
C ARG A 131 5.53 10.29 11.30
N VAL A 132 4.22 10.44 11.26
CA VAL A 132 3.43 10.26 10.03
C VAL A 132 3.83 11.32 8.99
N VAL A 133 4.12 10.85 7.78
CA VAL A 133 4.45 11.66 6.59
C VAL A 133 3.25 11.76 5.67
N GLY A 134 2.50 10.66 5.51
CA GLY A 134 1.28 10.62 4.73
C GLY A 134 0.35 9.54 5.26
N ALA A 135 -0.95 9.74 5.08
CA ALA A 135 -1.97 8.79 5.49
C ALA A 135 -3.04 8.66 4.40
N GLY A 136 -3.61 7.47 4.30
CA GLY A 136 -4.75 7.18 3.43
C GLY A 136 -5.68 6.23 4.17
N PRO A 137 -6.95 6.60 4.42
CA PRO A 137 -7.92 5.66 4.95
C PRO A 137 -8.18 4.56 3.92
N VAL A 138 -8.25 3.31 4.39
CA VAL A 138 -8.50 2.15 3.55
C VAL A 138 -9.75 1.43 4.05
N PRO A 139 -10.79 1.25 3.22
CA PRO A 139 -11.91 0.39 3.58
C PRO A 139 -11.47 -1.07 3.62
N ALA A 140 -11.88 -1.78 4.67
CA ALA A 140 -11.77 -3.24 4.79
C ALA A 140 -13.19 -3.85 4.84
N PRO A 141 -13.93 -3.83 3.72
CA PRO A 141 -15.33 -4.28 3.69
C PRO A 141 -15.49 -5.74 4.14
N GLU A 142 -14.47 -6.57 3.92
CA GLU A 142 -14.46 -7.97 4.34
C GLU A 142 -14.36 -8.17 5.87
N LEU A 143 -14.01 -7.12 6.62
CA LEU A 143 -13.96 -7.10 8.07
C LEU A 143 -15.01 -6.17 8.70
N ASP A 144 -15.84 -5.51 7.88
CA ASP A 144 -16.69 -4.39 8.30
C ASP A 144 -15.91 -3.35 9.14
N ALA A 145 -14.68 -3.05 8.70
CA ALA A 145 -13.73 -2.25 9.46
C ALA A 145 -13.10 -1.14 8.62
N ARG A 146 -12.52 -0.16 9.32
CA ARG A 146 -11.67 0.89 8.72
C ARG A 146 -10.22 0.58 9.04
N LEU A 147 -9.38 0.60 8.02
CA LEU A 147 -7.93 0.50 8.15
C LEU A 147 -7.31 1.88 8.05
N ASP A 148 -6.51 2.21 9.04
CA ASP A 148 -5.60 3.34 8.95
C ASP A 148 -4.31 2.84 8.32
N GLN A 149 -3.99 3.34 7.12
CA GLN A 149 -2.71 3.11 6.47
C GLN A 149 -1.95 4.43 6.40
N PHE A 150 -0.69 4.40 6.81
CA PHE A 150 0.16 5.57 6.78
C PHE A 150 1.61 5.21 6.48
N PHE A 151 2.31 6.19 5.94
CA PHE A 151 3.74 6.17 5.73
C PHE A 151 4.38 7.06 6.80
N ALA A 152 5.38 6.54 7.50
CA ALA A 152 6.00 7.22 8.63
C ALA A 152 7.52 7.23 8.50
N ALA A 153 8.14 8.23 9.12
CA ALA A 153 9.60 8.40 9.18
C ALA A 153 10.04 8.55 10.64
N GLY A 154 11.09 7.82 11.03
CA GLY A 154 11.77 7.96 12.32
C GLY A 154 12.89 9.00 12.26
N ASP A 155 13.27 9.54 13.42
CA ASP A 155 14.36 10.52 13.53
C ASP A 155 15.73 9.94 13.15
N ASN A 156 15.86 8.61 13.19
CA ASN A 156 17.04 7.89 12.73
C ASN A 156 17.12 7.73 11.19
N GLY A 157 16.11 8.19 10.45
CA GLY A 157 16.03 8.08 9.00
C GLY A 157 15.33 6.81 8.51
N ASP A 158 14.88 5.91 9.40
CA ASP A 158 14.10 4.75 9.00
C ASP A 158 12.71 5.17 8.52
N MET A 159 12.17 4.46 7.55
CA MET A 159 10.88 4.77 6.96
C MET A 159 10.02 3.51 6.86
N ALA A 160 8.72 3.62 7.11
CA ALA A 160 7.84 2.46 7.21
C ALA A 160 6.44 2.71 6.65
N TRP A 161 5.89 1.69 6.02
CA TRP A 161 4.45 1.51 5.81
C TRP A 161 3.86 0.86 7.05
N ILE A 162 2.84 1.50 7.62
CA ILE A 162 2.17 1.06 8.83
C ILE A 162 0.68 0.94 8.54
N ARG A 163 0.09 -0.16 8.98
CA ARG A 163 -1.33 -0.43 8.85
C ARG A 163 -1.89 -0.87 10.20
N ARG A 164 -3.05 -0.32 10.57
CA ARG A 164 -3.80 -0.66 11.79
C ARG A 164 -5.29 -0.74 11.50
N ILE A 165 -6.01 -1.62 12.20
CA ILE A 165 -7.48 -1.55 12.25
C ILE A 165 -7.86 -0.44 13.24
N ARG A 166 -8.67 0.51 12.80
CA ARG A 166 -9.16 1.58 13.65
C ARG A 166 -10.19 1.05 14.66
N GLY A 167 -10.02 1.41 15.93
CA GLY A 167 -10.98 1.05 17.00
C GLY A 167 -10.72 -0.28 17.71
N LEU A 168 -9.62 -0.98 17.40
CA LEU A 168 -9.06 -2.01 18.27
C LEU A 168 -7.91 -1.37 19.06
N LEU A 169 -8.05 -1.36 20.38
CA LEU A 169 -6.99 -0.96 21.33
C LEU A 169 -5.89 -2.02 21.36
#